data_AF-A0A644USQ9-F1
#
_entry.id   AF-A0A644USQ9-F1
#
_cell.length_a   1.000
_cell.length_b   1.000
_cell.length_c   1.000
_cell.angle_alpha   90.00
_cell.angle_beta   90.00
_cell.angle_gamma   90.00
#
_symmetry.space_group_name_H-M   'P 1'
#
loop_
_entity.id
_entity.type
_entity.pdbx_description
1 polymer ?
#
loop_
_entity_poly.entity_id
_entity_poly.type
_entity_poly.pdbx_seq_one_letter_code
_entity_poly.pdbx_strand_id
1 'polypeptide(L)'
;MLNELQNKVNAKVRLYLHKYAKKADKFLLYNYSRKDAHIARKRIVSEKGYKIVDAKTKKRIKEYCKETFGKPDYWPYIALYTEIRGEFIPGWMPEDFYWLRLLPQWNPYPQNQLCNLKTFDHILFSDFSLTPLFLKISGHFFNSEFQVVSVIEF
;
A
#
# COMPACT_ATOMS: atom_id res chain seq x y z
N MET A 1 41.40 -7.06 20.52
CA MET A 1 40.29 -7.47 21.43
C MET A 1 39.27 -6.36 21.66
N LEU A 2 39.63 -5.19 22.20
CA LEU A 2 38.70 -4.07 22.46
C LEU A 2 37.96 -3.56 21.20
N ASN A 3 38.68 -3.32 20.10
CA ASN A 3 38.07 -2.89 18.83
C ASN A 3 37.09 -3.94 18.25
N GLU A 4 37.36 -5.22 18.45
CA GLU A 4 36.51 -6.30 17.94
C GLU A 4 35.21 -6.43 18.73
N LEU A 5 35.29 -6.28 20.07
CA LEU A 5 34.12 -6.22 20.94
C LEU A 5 33.27 -4.98 20.64
N GLN A 6 33.90 -3.82 20.47
CA GLN A 6 33.23 -2.58 20.12
C GLN A 6 32.52 -2.65 18.76
N ASN A 7 33.15 -3.28 17.76
CA ASN A 7 32.53 -3.54 16.46
C ASN A 7 31.30 -4.46 16.58
N LYS A 8 31.38 -5.54 17.38
CA LYS A 8 30.25 -6.45 17.62
C LYS A 8 29.08 -5.75 18.33
N VAL A 9 29.37 -4.90 19.31
CA VAL A 9 28.34 -4.10 20.01
C VAL A 9 27.69 -3.11 19.03
N ASN A 10 28.48 -2.36 18.27
CA ASN A 10 27.98 -1.40 17.28
C ASN A 10 27.12 -2.07 16.21
N ALA A 11 27.51 -3.26 15.72
CA ALA A 11 26.74 -4.03 14.77
C ALA A 11 25.37 -4.45 15.33
N LYS A 12 25.32 -4.94 16.58
CA LYS A 12 24.05 -5.27 17.26
C LYS A 12 23.18 -4.03 17.44
N VAL A 13 23.74 -2.90 17.89
CA VAL A 13 23.00 -1.64 18.04
C VAL A 13 22.39 -1.22 16.70
N ARG A 14 23.15 -1.23 15.61
CA ARG A 14 22.64 -0.92 14.26
C ARG A 14 21.51 -1.85 13.84
N LEU A 15 21.63 -3.16 14.10
CA LEU A 15 20.57 -4.13 13.79
C LEU A 15 19.28 -3.85 14.58
N TYR A 16 19.39 -3.54 15.87
CA TYR A 16 18.24 -3.16 16.68
C TYR A 16 17.62 -1.85 16.18
N LEU A 17 18.41 -0.81 15.95
CA LEU A 17 17.94 0.47 15.42
C LEU A 17 17.19 0.28 14.10
N HIS A 18 17.74 -0.50 13.16
CA HIS A 18 17.09 -0.82 11.88
C HIS A 18 15.76 -1.56 12.08
N LYS A 19 15.72 -2.53 12.99
CA LYS A 19 14.50 -3.28 13.32
C LYS A 19 13.42 -2.37 13.92
N TYR A 20 13.79 -1.47 14.83
CA TYR A 20 12.85 -0.53 15.46
C TYR A 20 12.37 0.53 14.46
N ALA A 21 13.27 1.07 13.62
CA ALA A 21 12.92 1.99 12.55
C ALA A 21 11.89 1.36 11.60
N LYS A 22 12.16 0.17 11.07
CA LYS A 22 11.20 -0.57 10.21
C LYS A 22 9.85 -0.81 10.89
N LYS A 23 9.84 -1.10 12.18
CA LYS A 23 8.61 -1.28 12.95
C LYS A 23 7.82 0.03 13.07
N ALA A 24 8.52 1.14 13.33
CA ALA A 24 7.93 2.47 13.39
C ALA A 24 7.37 2.89 12.02
N ASP A 25 8.13 2.71 10.94
CA ASP A 25 7.69 3.00 9.57
C ASP A 25 6.41 2.24 9.23
N LYS A 26 6.40 0.92 9.52
CA LYS A 26 5.20 0.10 9.30
C LYS A 26 4.00 0.61 10.10
N PHE A 27 4.20 1.01 11.36
CA PHE A 27 3.14 1.58 12.18
C PHE A 27 2.61 2.90 11.61
N LEU A 28 3.51 3.78 11.17
CA LEU A 28 3.14 5.04 10.52
C LEU A 28 2.34 4.79 9.23
N LEU A 29 2.78 3.87 8.37
CA LEU A 29 2.07 3.52 7.14
C LEU A 29 0.64 3.05 7.39
N TYR A 30 0.42 2.17 8.39
CA TYR A 30 -0.94 1.78 8.79
C TYR A 30 -1.77 2.98 9.23
N ASN A 31 -1.18 3.88 10.03
CA ASN A 31 -1.91 5.05 10.54
C ASN A 31 -2.27 6.04 9.44
N TYR A 32 -1.35 6.30 8.49
CA TYR A 32 -1.61 7.15 7.34
C TYR A 32 -2.75 6.58 6.48
N SER A 33 -2.65 5.33 6.07
CA SER A 33 -3.68 4.67 5.25
C SER A 33 -5.06 4.66 5.92
N ARG A 34 -5.12 4.37 7.23
CA ARG A 34 -6.38 4.43 7.99
C ARG A 34 -6.94 5.85 8.12
N LYS A 35 -6.06 6.85 8.23
CA LYS A 35 -6.46 8.26 8.23
C LYS A 35 -7.04 8.65 6.86
N ASP A 36 -6.47 8.17 5.77
CA ASP A 36 -6.98 8.41 4.42
C ASP A 36 -8.37 7.81 4.24
N ALA A 37 -8.59 6.56 4.71
CA ALA A 37 -9.91 5.95 4.73
C ALA A 37 -10.93 6.78 5.53
N HIS A 38 -10.51 7.37 6.67
CA HIS A 38 -11.37 8.27 7.44
C HIS A 38 -11.71 9.55 6.70
N ILE A 39 -10.75 10.17 6.03
CA ILE A 39 -10.94 11.39 5.24
C ILE A 39 -11.90 11.10 4.08
N ALA A 40 -11.63 10.05 3.30
CA ALA A 40 -12.49 9.62 2.20
C ALA A 40 -13.91 9.34 2.68
N ARG A 41 -14.07 8.65 3.83
CA ARG A 41 -15.39 8.34 4.37
C ARG A 41 -16.16 9.60 4.77
N LYS A 42 -15.49 10.56 5.41
CA LYS A 42 -16.11 11.86 5.76
C LYS A 42 -16.60 12.59 4.51
N ARG A 43 -15.80 12.56 3.44
CA ARG A 43 -16.16 13.15 2.15
C ARG A 43 -17.42 12.51 1.57
N ILE A 44 -17.48 11.18 1.48
CA ILE A 44 -18.67 10.45 0.98
C ILE A 44 -19.92 10.78 1.81
N VAL A 45 -19.82 10.80 3.13
CA VAL A 45 -20.95 11.15 4.01
C VAL A 45 -21.42 12.60 3.78
N SER A 46 -20.47 13.53 3.60
CA SER A 46 -20.79 14.93 3.29
C SER A 46 -21.47 15.08 1.93
N GLU A 47 -21.01 14.36 0.92
CA GLU A 47 -21.57 14.39 -0.44
C GLU A 47 -22.98 13.78 -0.49
N LYS A 48 -23.23 12.71 0.28
CA LYS A 48 -24.55 12.06 0.36
C LYS A 48 -25.54 12.79 1.27
N GLY A 49 -25.07 13.53 2.27
CA GLY A 49 -25.90 14.20 3.27
C GLY A 49 -26.44 13.28 4.38
N TYR A 50 -26.14 11.98 4.34
CA TYR A 50 -26.50 11.01 5.36
C TYR A 50 -25.39 9.98 5.56
N LYS A 51 -25.50 9.22 6.66
CA LYS A 51 -24.49 8.25 7.10
C LYS A 51 -25.12 6.88 7.30
N ILE A 52 -24.51 5.86 6.71
CA ILE A 52 -24.89 4.45 6.86
C ILE A 52 -24.25 3.83 8.11
N VAL A 53 -22.96 4.10 8.36
CA VAL A 53 -22.18 3.39 9.40
C VAL A 53 -22.39 4.02 10.78
N ASP A 54 -23.56 3.80 11.37
CA ASP A 54 -23.86 4.17 12.76
C ASP A 54 -23.00 3.40 13.80
N ALA A 55 -23.27 3.63 15.09
CA ALA A 55 -22.50 2.98 16.16
C ALA A 55 -22.65 1.45 16.16
N LYS A 56 -23.86 0.94 15.87
CA LYS A 56 -24.17 -0.49 15.80
C LYS A 56 -23.45 -1.15 14.63
N THR A 57 -23.53 -0.54 13.45
CA THR A 57 -22.87 -1.02 12.23
C THR A 57 -21.35 -0.97 12.39
N LYS A 58 -20.81 0.09 12.98
CA LYS A 58 -19.37 0.17 13.30
C LYS A 58 -18.91 -0.97 14.23
N LYS A 59 -19.71 -1.32 15.24
CA LYS A 59 -19.39 -2.44 16.14
C LYS A 59 -19.34 -3.76 15.36
N ARG A 60 -20.36 -4.04 14.54
CA ARG A 60 -20.41 -5.23 13.66
C ARG A 60 -19.21 -5.31 12.72
N ILE A 61 -18.82 -4.19 12.11
CA ILE A 61 -17.66 -4.11 11.22
C ILE A 61 -16.37 -4.46 11.99
N LYS A 62 -16.19 -3.95 13.21
CA LYS A 62 -15.01 -4.24 14.02
C LYS A 62 -14.93 -5.71 14.44
N GLU A 63 -16.06 -6.31 14.79
CA GLU A 63 -16.17 -7.74 15.09
C GLU A 63 -15.77 -8.57 13.86
N TYR A 64 -16.38 -8.28 12.70
CA TYR A 64 -16.02 -8.88 11.43
C TYR A 64 -14.53 -8.75 11.10
N CYS A 65 -13.92 -7.57 11.31
CA CYS A 65 -12.50 -7.36 11.07
C CYS A 65 -11.62 -8.18 12.02
N LYS A 66 -12.01 -8.29 13.29
CA LYS A 66 -11.29 -9.10 14.26
C LYS A 66 -11.33 -10.59 13.87
N GLU A 67 -12.48 -11.09 13.47
CA GLU A 67 -12.68 -12.48 13.06
C GLU A 67 -11.94 -12.80 11.75
N THR A 68 -12.03 -11.91 10.75
CA THR A 68 -11.49 -12.18 9.40
C THR A 68 -10.00 -11.84 9.27
N PHE A 69 -9.56 -10.74 9.88
CA PHE A 69 -8.19 -10.21 9.69
C PHE A 69 -7.32 -10.32 10.95
N GLY A 70 -7.90 -10.79 12.06
CA GLY A 70 -7.25 -10.96 13.36
C GLY A 70 -7.17 -9.66 14.19
N LYS A 71 -7.57 -8.51 13.66
CA LYS A 71 -7.56 -7.23 14.37
C LYS A 71 -8.76 -6.35 14.00
N PRO A 72 -9.38 -5.64 14.96
CA PRO A 72 -10.50 -4.74 14.67
C PRO A 72 -10.06 -3.46 13.94
N ASP A 73 -8.76 -3.14 13.91
CA ASP A 73 -8.24 -1.85 13.42
C ASP A 73 -8.40 -1.64 11.91
N TYR A 74 -8.71 -2.69 11.16
CA TYR A 74 -8.99 -2.63 9.72
C TYR A 74 -10.38 -2.06 9.37
N TRP A 75 -11.20 -1.77 10.39
CA TRP A 75 -12.55 -1.24 10.23
C TRP A 75 -12.68 0.04 9.39
N PRO A 76 -11.71 0.99 9.31
CA PRO A 76 -11.91 2.24 8.59
C PRO A 76 -12.23 2.06 7.11
N TYR A 77 -11.54 1.15 6.43
CA TYR A 77 -11.78 0.83 5.02
C TYR A 77 -13.12 0.12 4.81
N ILE A 78 -13.45 -0.86 5.66
CA ILE A 78 -14.73 -1.54 5.58
C ILE A 78 -15.89 -0.56 5.82
N ALA A 79 -15.73 0.39 6.74
CA ALA A 79 -16.69 1.45 6.96
C ALA A 79 -16.78 2.41 5.77
N LEU A 80 -15.66 2.75 5.12
CA LEU A 80 -15.66 3.54 3.88
C LEU A 80 -16.47 2.84 2.78
N TYR A 81 -16.18 1.57 2.51
CA TYR A 81 -16.89 0.79 1.48
C TYR A 81 -18.37 0.65 1.80
N THR A 82 -18.70 0.49 3.09
CA THR A 82 -20.10 0.45 3.55
C THR A 82 -20.81 1.77 3.26
N GLU A 83 -20.18 2.93 3.50
CA GLU A 83 -20.79 4.23 3.15
C GLU A 83 -20.98 4.37 1.63
N ILE A 84 -20.01 3.92 0.82
CA ILE A 84 -20.08 3.97 -0.64
C ILE A 84 -21.24 3.10 -1.13
N ARG A 85 -21.27 1.84 -0.70
CA ARG A 85 -22.20 0.81 -1.17
C ARG A 85 -23.63 0.95 -0.64
N GLY A 86 -23.80 1.59 0.52
CA GLY A 86 -25.10 1.77 1.17
C GLY A 86 -25.43 0.72 2.24
N GLU A 87 -24.65 -0.36 2.34
CA GLU A 87 -24.87 -1.45 3.29
C GLU A 87 -23.56 -2.15 3.63
N PHE A 88 -23.51 -2.77 4.82
CA PHE A 88 -22.36 -3.57 5.22
C PHE A 88 -22.54 -5.01 4.71
N ILE A 89 -21.61 -5.46 3.86
CA ILE A 89 -21.50 -6.84 3.40
C ILE A 89 -20.14 -7.43 3.81
N PRO A 90 -20.08 -8.71 4.26
CA PRO A 90 -18.81 -9.40 4.43
C PRO A 90 -18.07 -9.62 3.10
N GLY A 91 -16.76 -9.79 3.14
CA GLY A 91 -15.92 -10.17 2.00
C GLY A 91 -15.03 -9.05 1.44
N TRP A 92 -15.22 -7.80 1.87
CA TRP A 92 -14.35 -6.70 1.47
C TRP A 92 -12.93 -6.87 2.01
N MET A 93 -11.94 -6.51 1.19
CA MET A 93 -10.53 -6.47 1.58
C MET A 93 -10.13 -5.03 1.99
N PRO A 94 -9.73 -4.79 3.25
CA PRO A 94 -9.14 -3.51 3.64
C PRO A 94 -7.87 -3.24 2.84
N GLU A 95 -7.71 -2.03 2.33
CA GLU A 95 -6.54 -1.66 1.52
C GLU A 95 -5.24 -1.81 2.34
N ASP A 96 -5.24 -1.38 3.61
CA ASP A 96 -4.10 -1.51 4.51
C ASP A 96 -3.76 -2.98 4.85
N PHE A 97 -4.75 -3.88 4.84
CA PHE A 97 -4.50 -5.32 4.95
C PHE A 97 -3.82 -5.86 3.69
N TYR A 98 -4.34 -5.54 2.51
CA TYR A 98 -3.77 -6.00 1.26
C TYR A 98 -2.34 -5.50 1.07
N TRP A 99 -2.13 -4.18 1.05
CA TRP A 99 -0.84 -3.57 0.71
C TRP A 99 0.25 -3.81 1.76
N LEU A 100 -0.08 -3.79 3.05
CA LEU A 100 0.93 -3.85 4.12
C LEU A 100 1.13 -5.25 4.72
N ARG A 101 0.24 -6.21 4.40
CA ARG A 101 0.34 -7.59 4.87
C ARG A 101 0.42 -8.62 3.75
N LEU A 102 -0.51 -8.62 2.80
CA LEU A 102 -0.55 -9.65 1.75
C LEU A 102 0.49 -9.40 0.65
N LEU A 103 0.51 -8.19 0.10
CA LEU A 103 1.37 -7.85 -1.04
C LEU A 103 2.86 -8.11 -0.78
N PRO A 104 3.46 -7.81 0.40
CA PRO A 104 4.86 -8.11 0.65
C PRO A 104 5.19 -9.61 0.73
N GLN A 105 4.19 -10.47 0.93
CA GLN A 105 4.35 -11.93 0.93
C GLN A 105 4.23 -12.51 -0.48
N TRP A 106 3.29 -11.99 -1.27
CA TRP A 106 3.02 -12.46 -2.63
C TRP A 106 3.96 -11.87 -3.66
N ASN A 107 4.39 -10.62 -3.45
CA ASN A 107 5.31 -9.89 -4.30
C ASN A 107 6.36 -9.21 -3.41
N PRO A 108 7.40 -9.96 -2.97
CA PRO A 108 8.43 -9.42 -2.10
C PRO A 108 9.31 -8.39 -2.82
N TYR A 109 10.10 -7.65 -2.05
CA TYR A 109 11.19 -6.85 -2.58
C TYR A 109 12.33 -7.76 -3.06
N PRO A 110 13.02 -7.44 -4.19
CA PRO A 110 12.85 -6.26 -5.04
C PRO A 110 11.80 -6.41 -6.16
N GLN A 111 11.19 -7.59 -6.32
CA GLN A 111 10.27 -7.89 -7.42
C GLN A 111 9.11 -6.89 -7.48
N ASN A 112 8.57 -6.48 -6.34
CA ASN A 112 7.50 -5.48 -6.31
C ASN A 112 7.91 -4.10 -6.84
N GLN A 113 9.19 -3.71 -6.72
CA GLN A 113 9.67 -2.46 -7.29
C GLN A 113 9.78 -2.57 -8.80
N LEU A 114 10.27 -3.72 -9.28
CA LEU A 114 10.43 -3.99 -10.71
C LEU A 114 9.06 -4.05 -11.42
N CYS A 115 8.06 -4.69 -10.81
CA CYS A 115 6.70 -4.73 -11.36
C CYS A 115 6.04 -3.34 -11.49
N ASN A 116 6.47 -2.35 -10.70
CA ASN A 116 5.97 -0.97 -10.83
C ASN A 116 6.58 -0.23 -12.03
N LEU A 117 7.70 -0.72 -12.57
CA LEU A 117 8.38 0.01 -13.63
C LEU A 117 7.62 -0.06 -14.95
N LYS A 118 6.72 -1.04 -15.17
CA LYS A 118 5.76 -1.20 -16.30
C LYS A 118 6.30 -0.95 -17.73
N THR A 119 7.56 -0.61 -17.86
CA THR A 119 8.23 -0.21 -19.09
C THR A 119 8.54 -1.41 -19.95
N PHE A 120 8.60 -2.61 -19.36
CA PHE A 120 8.99 -3.84 -20.03
C PHE A 120 7.85 -4.86 -20.16
N ASP A 121 6.67 -4.55 -19.60
CA ASP A 121 5.53 -5.47 -19.59
C ASP A 121 5.10 -5.79 -21.04
N HIS A 122 5.05 -4.79 -21.94
CA HIS A 122 4.68 -4.96 -23.35
C HIS A 122 5.64 -5.81 -24.17
N ILE A 123 6.90 -5.90 -23.73
CA ILE A 123 7.88 -6.81 -24.35
C ILE A 123 7.67 -8.24 -23.86
N LEU A 124 7.44 -8.42 -22.56
CA LEU A 124 7.29 -9.76 -21.95
C LEU A 124 5.93 -10.39 -22.22
N PHE A 125 4.90 -9.56 -22.37
CA PHE A 125 3.50 -9.99 -22.45
C PHE A 125 2.78 -9.26 -23.59
N SER A 126 3.25 -9.47 -24.82
CA SER A 126 2.78 -8.79 -26.04
C SER A 126 1.26 -8.85 -26.23
N ASP A 127 0.62 -9.95 -25.83
CA ASP A 127 -0.84 -10.16 -26.03
C ASP A 127 -1.70 -9.76 -24.82
N PHE A 128 -1.08 -9.42 -23.70
CA PHE A 128 -1.78 -9.12 -22.45
C PHE A 128 -1.62 -7.66 -22.01
N SER A 129 -0.49 -7.05 -22.33
CA SER A 129 -0.15 -5.71 -21.86
C SER A 129 -0.20 -4.68 -22.99
N LEU A 130 -0.59 -3.47 -22.62
CA LEU A 130 -0.80 -2.39 -23.56
C LEU A 130 0.55 -1.85 -24.03
N THR A 131 0.79 -1.86 -25.34
CA THR A 131 2.03 -1.29 -25.90
C THR A 131 2.04 0.21 -25.65
N PRO A 132 3.01 0.72 -24.87
CA PRO A 132 3.05 2.13 -24.50
C PRO A 132 3.41 2.98 -25.70
N LEU A 133 2.72 4.12 -25.86
CA LEU A 133 3.11 5.10 -26.88
C LEU A 133 4.44 5.78 -26.52
N PHE A 134 4.63 6.10 -25.23
CA PHE A 134 5.87 6.63 -24.69
C PHE A 134 6.17 6.06 -23.31
N LEU A 135 7.45 5.87 -23.01
CA LEU A 135 7.99 5.45 -21.72
C LEU A 135 8.89 6.55 -21.16
N LYS A 136 8.75 6.88 -19.87
CA LYS A 136 9.66 7.82 -19.19
C LYS A 136 10.63 7.05 -18.29
N ILE A 137 11.89 6.98 -18.68
CA ILE A 137 12.95 6.28 -17.92
C ILE A 137 14.07 7.27 -17.65
N SER A 138 14.41 7.46 -16.37
CA SER A 138 15.50 8.36 -15.94
C SER A 138 15.42 9.77 -16.57
N GLY A 139 14.21 10.33 -16.68
CA GLY A 139 13.98 11.67 -17.26
C GLY A 139 13.89 11.73 -18.78
N HIS A 140 14.16 10.64 -19.50
CA HIS A 140 14.11 10.58 -20.96
C HIS A 140 12.82 9.92 -21.43
N PHE A 141 12.31 10.33 -22.60
CA PHE A 141 11.18 9.69 -23.25
C PHE A 141 11.67 8.72 -24.32
N PHE A 142 11.12 7.52 -24.30
CA PHE A 142 11.36 6.46 -25.27
C PHE A 142 10.06 6.05 -25.96
N ASN A 143 10.14 5.55 -27.19
CA ASN A 143 9.02 4.83 -27.82
C ASN A 143 8.95 3.37 -27.31
N SER A 144 8.00 2.59 -27.83
CA SER A 144 7.80 1.17 -27.50
C SER A 144 9.03 0.30 -27.78
N GLU A 145 9.92 0.72 -28.68
CA GLU A 145 11.15 0.03 -29.06
C GLU A 145 12.37 0.52 -28.26
N PHE A 146 12.16 1.30 -27.18
CA PHE A 146 13.23 1.87 -26.36
C PHE A 146 14.18 2.80 -27.13
N GLN A 147 13.72 3.41 -28.22
CA GLN A 147 14.44 4.48 -28.93
C GLN A 147 14.11 5.82 -28.29
N VAL A 148 15.10 6.68 -28.11
CA VAL A 148 14.92 8.01 -27.51
C VAL A 148 14.11 8.90 -28.45
N VAL A 149 12.98 9.41 -27.96
CA VAL A 149 12.11 10.35 -28.70
C VAL A 149 12.35 11.79 -28.26
N SER A 150 12.67 11.99 -26.98
CA SER A 150 12.96 13.32 -26.43
C SER A 150 13.83 13.23 -25.17
N VAL A 151 14.73 14.18 -25.04
CA VAL A 151 15.57 14.39 -23.85
C VAL A 151 15.01 15.59 -23.11
N ILE A 152 14.63 15.41 -21.84
CA ILE A 152 14.38 16.55 -20.96
C ILE A 152 15.73 16.88 -20.31
N GLU A 153 16.39 17.93 -20.79
CA GLU A 153 17.49 18.55 -20.08
C GLU A 153 16.93 19.28 -18.85
N PHE A 154 17.47 18.97 -17.67
CA PHE A 154 17.16 19.65 -16.40
C PHE A 154 18.25 20.66 -16.07
#